data_AF-A0AAF0RMC0-F1
#
_entry.id   AF-A0AAF0RMC0-F1
#
_cell.length_a   1.000
_cell.length_b   1.000
_cell.length_c   1.000
_cell.angle_alpha   90.00
_cell.angle_beta   90.00
_cell.angle_gamma   90.00
#
_symmetry.space_group_name_H-M   'P 1'
#
loop_
_entity.id
_entity.type
_entity.pdbx_description
1 polymer ?
#
loop_
_entity_poly.entity_id
_entity_poly.type
_entity_poly.pdbx_seq_one_letter_code
_entity_poly.pdbx_strand_id
1 'polypeptide(L)'
;MEDDGVERFRSEFETEAGRTRLGLSVPPYTAAAALHDDQRLRGYLNFWAANQRAAATDEKRASERQQERQLWEQRMRALRWGTLILVLGLGLFVAAFLALINHTTCHAQHDVCSAQSVPNIDIAWFGLLTLTVAGAVAVVTGVRLAARHPGFRL
;
A
#
# COMPACT_ATOMS: atom_id res chain seq x y z
N MET A 1 -40.64 1.63 9.08
CA MET A 1 -40.09 1.91 7.73
C MET A 1 -39.83 0.62 6.97
N GLU A 2 -40.62 -0.44 7.19
CA GLU A 2 -40.46 -1.73 6.50
C GLU A 2 -41.45 -1.87 5.32
N ASP A 3 -42.60 -1.15 5.38
CA ASP A 3 -43.65 -1.18 4.37
C ASP A 3 -43.25 -0.51 3.03
N ASP A 4 -42.47 0.58 3.07
CA ASP A 4 -42.02 1.30 1.86
C ASP A 4 -41.16 0.43 0.92
N GLY A 5 -40.44 -0.56 1.49
CA GLY A 5 -39.59 -1.47 0.72
C GLY A 5 -40.38 -2.50 -0.07
N VAL A 6 -41.51 -2.97 0.48
CA VAL A 6 -42.36 -3.98 -0.14
C VAL A 6 -43.16 -3.37 -1.30
N GLU A 7 -43.74 -2.18 -1.12
CA GLU A 7 -44.46 -1.49 -2.19
C GLU A 7 -43.54 -1.13 -3.35
N ARG A 8 -42.32 -0.67 -3.05
CA ARG A 8 -41.32 -0.39 -4.09
C ARG A 8 -40.97 -1.65 -4.88
N PHE A 9 -40.68 -2.75 -4.20
CA PHE A 9 -40.41 -4.03 -4.86
C PHE A 9 -41.58 -4.47 -5.72
N ARG A 10 -42.82 -4.37 -5.21
CA ARG A 10 -44.04 -4.73 -5.95
C ARG A 10 -44.18 -3.92 -7.24
N SER A 11 -44.00 -2.60 -7.16
CA SER A 11 -44.09 -1.70 -8.33
C SER A 11 -43.01 -2.01 -9.38
N GLU A 12 -41.79 -2.37 -8.96
CA GLU A 12 -40.73 -2.75 -9.89
C GLU A 12 -40.99 -4.14 -10.48
N PHE A 13 -41.48 -5.09 -9.69
CA PHE A 13 -41.77 -6.47 -10.13
C PHE A 13 -42.93 -6.56 -11.14
N GLU A 14 -43.86 -5.60 -11.13
CA GLU A 14 -44.96 -5.53 -12.10
C GLU A 14 -44.46 -5.28 -13.54
N THR A 15 -43.40 -4.50 -13.69
CA THR A 15 -42.85 -4.14 -15.00
C THR A 15 -41.74 -5.11 -15.44
N GLU A 16 -41.64 -5.38 -16.75
CA GLU A 16 -40.56 -6.23 -17.28
C GLU A 16 -39.16 -5.63 -17.05
N ALA A 17 -39.04 -4.32 -17.24
CA ALA A 17 -37.80 -3.59 -16.97
C ALA A 17 -37.42 -3.64 -15.49
N GLY A 18 -38.38 -3.53 -14.57
CA GLY A 18 -38.12 -3.62 -13.14
C GLY A 18 -37.76 -5.04 -12.70
N ARG A 19 -38.43 -6.09 -13.20
CA ARG A 19 -38.02 -7.49 -12.95
C ARG A 19 -36.57 -7.75 -13.38
N THR A 20 -36.17 -7.22 -14.53
CA THR A 20 -34.79 -7.32 -15.01
C THR A 20 -33.79 -6.62 -14.08
N ARG A 21 -34.12 -5.41 -13.59
CA ARG A 21 -33.28 -4.70 -12.59
C ARG A 21 -33.17 -5.43 -11.26
N LEU A 22 -34.23 -6.13 -10.84
CA LEU A 22 -34.23 -6.99 -9.67
C LEU A 22 -33.44 -8.30 -9.92
N GLY A 23 -32.94 -8.55 -11.14
CA GLY A 23 -32.25 -9.79 -11.49
C GLY A 23 -33.18 -11.01 -11.52
N LEU A 24 -34.48 -10.79 -11.71
CA LEU A 24 -35.53 -11.81 -11.69
C LEU A 24 -36.01 -12.06 -13.14
N SER A 25 -35.68 -13.21 -13.70
CA SER A 25 -36.15 -13.65 -15.03
C SER A 25 -37.53 -14.32 -14.93
N VAL A 26 -38.54 -13.58 -14.47
CA VAL A 26 -39.92 -14.07 -14.32
C VAL A 26 -40.79 -13.62 -15.51
N PRO A 27 -41.45 -14.55 -16.23
CA PRO A 27 -42.38 -14.21 -17.30
C PRO A 27 -43.55 -13.36 -16.82
N PRO A 28 -44.15 -12.51 -17.68
CA PRO A 28 -45.20 -11.57 -17.29
C PRO A 28 -46.43 -12.25 -16.69
N TYR A 29 -46.85 -13.40 -17.22
CA TYR A 29 -48.01 -14.15 -16.69
C TYR A 29 -47.74 -14.70 -15.28
N THR A 30 -46.53 -15.19 -15.01
CA THR A 30 -46.12 -15.69 -13.70
C THR A 30 -45.97 -14.55 -12.70
N ALA A 31 -45.47 -13.40 -13.17
CA ALA A 31 -45.36 -12.20 -12.36
C ALA A 31 -46.74 -11.67 -11.94
N ALA A 32 -47.69 -11.59 -12.88
CA ALA A 32 -49.07 -11.23 -12.59
C ALA A 32 -49.71 -12.20 -11.57
N ALA A 33 -49.54 -13.51 -11.76
CA ALA A 33 -50.02 -14.51 -10.80
C ALA A 33 -49.39 -14.35 -9.41
N ALA A 34 -48.10 -14.02 -9.33
CA ALA A 34 -47.42 -13.78 -8.06
C ALA A 34 -47.84 -12.46 -7.39
N LEU A 35 -48.23 -11.43 -8.15
CA LEU A 35 -48.73 -10.17 -7.58
C LEU A 35 -50.08 -10.35 -6.86
N HIS A 36 -50.90 -11.29 -7.33
CA HIS A 36 -52.18 -11.66 -6.72
C HIS A 36 -52.05 -12.66 -5.55
N ASP A 37 -50.87 -13.25 -5.33
CA ASP A 37 -50.58 -14.20 -4.26
C ASP A 37 -49.45 -13.64 -3.37
N ASP A 38 -49.85 -12.99 -2.27
CA ASP A 38 -48.91 -12.36 -1.32
C ASP A 38 -47.84 -13.34 -0.81
N GLN A 39 -48.13 -14.64 -0.71
CA GLN A 39 -47.17 -15.63 -0.25
C GLN A 39 -46.07 -15.85 -1.29
N ARG A 40 -46.45 -15.93 -2.58
CA ARG A 40 -45.48 -16.02 -3.69
C ARG A 40 -44.66 -14.75 -3.82
N LEU A 41 -45.28 -13.58 -3.74
CA LEU A 41 -44.58 -12.29 -3.81
C LEU A 41 -43.51 -12.16 -2.71
N ARG A 42 -43.84 -12.55 -1.48
CA ARG A 42 -42.87 -12.60 -0.36
C ARG A 42 -41.71 -13.55 -0.63
N GLY A 43 -41.96 -14.67 -1.31
CA GLY A 43 -40.90 -15.59 -1.75
C GLY A 43 -39.87 -14.91 -2.67
N TYR A 44 -40.36 -14.18 -3.69
CA TYR A 44 -39.49 -13.43 -4.59
C TYR A 44 -38.75 -12.27 -3.90
N LEU A 45 -39.43 -11.57 -2.99
CA LEU A 45 -38.81 -10.50 -2.19
C LEU A 45 -37.67 -11.04 -1.31
N ASN A 46 -37.90 -12.16 -0.62
CA ASN A 46 -36.87 -12.81 0.20
C ASN A 46 -35.68 -13.28 -0.63
N PHE A 47 -35.94 -13.85 -1.82
CA PHE A 47 -34.89 -14.28 -2.74
C PHE A 47 -34.04 -13.09 -3.23
N TRP A 48 -34.70 -12.01 -3.65
CA TRP A 48 -34.01 -10.79 -4.07
C TRP A 48 -33.18 -10.17 -2.94
N ALA A 49 -33.75 -10.06 -1.74
CA ALA A 49 -33.05 -9.54 -0.56
C ALA A 49 -31.83 -10.40 -0.18
N ALA A 50 -31.92 -11.72 -0.33
CA ALA A 50 -30.79 -12.62 -0.12
C ALA A 50 -29.67 -12.38 -1.14
N ASN A 51 -30.01 -12.19 -2.42
CA ASN A 51 -29.02 -11.90 -3.47
C ASN A 51 -28.34 -10.54 -3.27
N GLN A 52 -29.08 -9.51 -2.86
CA GLN A 52 -28.52 -8.20 -2.51
C GLN A 52 -27.49 -8.31 -1.37
N ARG A 53 -27.79 -9.07 -0.32
CA ARG A 53 -26.86 -9.30 0.79
C ARG A 53 -25.61 -10.06 0.33
N ALA A 54 -25.75 -11.06 -0.53
CA ALA A 54 -24.61 -11.79 -1.09
C ALA A 54 -23.71 -10.86 -1.92
N ALA A 55 -24.29 -10.06 -2.81
CA ALA A 55 -23.56 -9.10 -3.64
C ALA A 55 -22.81 -8.06 -2.81
N ALA A 56 -23.45 -7.49 -1.77
CA ALA A 56 -22.81 -6.55 -0.86
C ALA A 56 -21.63 -7.18 -0.09
N THR A 57 -21.73 -8.47 0.24
CA THR A 57 -20.65 -9.20 0.91
C THR A 57 -19.46 -9.42 -0.02
N ASP A 58 -19.70 -9.69 -1.29
CA ASP A 58 -18.65 -9.88 -2.29
C ASP A 58 -17.94 -8.58 -2.64
N GLU A 59 -18.67 -7.45 -2.72
CA GLU A 59 -18.08 -6.12 -2.90
C GLU A 59 -17.17 -5.76 -1.71
N LYS A 60 -17.61 -6.05 -0.49
CA LYS A 60 -16.78 -5.88 0.71
C LYS A 60 -15.50 -6.70 0.64
N ARG A 61 -15.59 -8.00 0.31
CA ARG A 61 -14.40 -8.87 0.13
C ARG A 61 -13.49 -8.43 -1.02
N ALA A 62 -14.05 -7.83 -2.06
CA ALA A 62 -13.26 -7.26 -3.16
C ALA A 62 -12.48 -6.03 -2.69
N SER A 63 -13.12 -5.15 -1.92
CA SER A 63 -12.49 -3.94 -1.35
C SER A 63 -11.38 -4.28 -0.35
N GLU A 64 -11.58 -5.29 0.51
CA GLU A 64 -10.56 -5.78 1.46
C GLU A 64 -9.33 -6.32 0.73
N ARG A 65 -9.53 -7.13 -0.32
CA ARG A 65 -8.42 -7.63 -1.16
C ARG A 65 -7.67 -6.50 -1.88
N GLN A 66 -8.35 -5.43 -2.28
CA GLN A 66 -7.71 -4.27 -2.88
C GLN A 66 -6.90 -3.48 -1.84
N GLN A 67 -7.42 -3.29 -0.64
CA GLN A 67 -6.69 -2.63 0.46
C GLN A 67 -5.43 -3.41 0.85
N GLU A 68 -5.50 -4.73 0.95
CA GLU A 68 -4.33 -5.57 1.23
C GLU A 68 -3.25 -5.43 0.15
N ARG A 69 -3.64 -5.39 -1.13
CA ARG A 69 -2.70 -5.17 -2.25
C ARG A 69 -2.04 -3.80 -2.16
N GLN A 70 -2.80 -2.75 -1.86
CA GLN A 70 -2.25 -1.40 -1.71
C GLN A 70 -1.28 -1.30 -0.52
N LEU A 71 -1.63 -1.90 0.62
CA LEU A 71 -0.74 -2.00 1.79
C LEU A 71 0.56 -2.75 1.45
N TRP A 72 0.46 -3.84 0.68
CA TRP A 72 1.62 -4.62 0.25
C TRP A 72 2.52 -3.83 -0.70
N GLU A 73 1.95 -3.13 -1.69
CA GLU A 73 2.71 -2.27 -2.59
C GLU A 73 3.42 -1.12 -1.87
N GLN A 74 2.74 -0.46 -0.91
CA GLN A 74 3.35 0.61 -0.12
C GLN A 74 4.55 0.10 0.67
N ARG A 75 4.44 -1.07 1.30
CA ARG A 75 5.56 -1.71 2.03
C ARG A 75 6.71 -2.08 1.09
N MET A 76 6.42 -2.60 -0.10
CA MET A 76 7.44 -2.94 -1.09
C MET A 76 8.17 -1.71 -1.63
N ARG A 77 7.45 -0.60 -1.85
CA ARG A 77 8.08 0.68 -2.23
C ARG A 77 8.96 1.21 -1.11
N ALA A 78 8.49 1.20 0.14
CA ALA A 78 9.28 1.64 1.29
C ALA A 78 10.58 0.82 1.45
N LEU A 79 10.51 -0.50 1.30
CA LEU A 79 11.68 -1.38 1.30
C LEU A 79 12.67 -1.03 0.17
N ARG A 80 12.18 -0.83 -1.06
CA ARG A 80 13.03 -0.45 -2.20
C ARG A 80 13.75 0.87 -1.96
N TRP A 81 13.04 1.89 -1.48
CA TRP A 81 13.64 3.19 -1.15
C TRP A 81 14.65 3.07 -0.01
N GLY A 82 14.33 2.30 1.03
CA GLY A 82 15.23 2.03 2.14
C GLY A 82 16.54 1.37 1.69
N THR A 83 16.46 0.33 0.85
CA THR A 83 17.64 -0.34 0.28
C THR A 83 18.47 0.60 -0.59
N LEU A 84 17.82 1.45 -1.41
CA LEU A 84 18.51 2.40 -2.27
C LEU A 84 19.28 3.44 -1.45
N ILE A 85 18.68 3.98 -0.39
CA ILE A 85 19.33 4.89 0.56
C ILE A 85 20.53 4.20 1.24
N LEU A 86 20.38 2.93 1.64
CA LEU A 86 21.45 2.17 2.27
C LEU A 86 22.64 1.94 1.32
N VAL A 87 22.38 1.58 0.06
CA VAL A 87 23.43 1.40 -0.95
C VAL A 87 24.16 2.71 -1.24
N LEU A 88 23.43 3.83 -1.38
CA LEU A 88 24.04 5.15 -1.58
C LEU A 88 24.88 5.58 -0.38
N GLY A 89 24.38 5.38 0.84
CA GLY A 89 25.12 5.67 2.07
C GLY A 89 26.40 4.85 2.19
N LEU A 90 26.34 3.56 1.85
CA LEU A 90 27.52 2.69 1.83
C LEU A 90 28.55 3.14 0.77
N GLY A 91 28.08 3.52 -0.42
CA GLY A 91 28.95 4.02 -1.49
C GLY A 91 29.71 5.29 -1.07
N LEU A 92 29.01 6.24 -0.43
CA LEU A 92 29.62 7.45 0.11
C LEU A 92 30.64 7.14 1.21
N PHE A 93 30.33 6.19 2.10
CA PHE A 93 31.25 5.75 3.15
C PHE A 93 32.54 5.15 2.57
N VAL A 94 32.44 4.27 1.58
CA VAL A 94 33.61 3.65 0.91
C VAL A 94 34.45 4.71 0.19
N ALA A 95 33.81 5.65 -0.51
CA ALA A 95 34.52 6.74 -1.19
C ALA A 95 35.29 7.63 -0.20
N ALA A 96 34.65 7.99 0.92
CA ALA A 96 35.27 8.79 1.96
C ALA A 96 36.45 8.05 2.63
N PHE A 97 36.31 6.74 2.86
CA PHE A 97 37.37 5.90 3.42
C PHE A 97 38.59 5.78 2.47
N LEU A 98 38.36 5.61 1.17
CA LEU A 98 39.42 5.60 0.15
C LEU A 98 40.15 6.94 0.07
N ALA A 99 39.43 8.05 0.16
CA ALA A 99 40.03 9.39 0.19
C ALA A 99 40.93 9.57 1.42
N LEU A 100 40.51 9.06 2.60
CA LEU A 100 41.30 9.09 3.82
C LEU A 100 42.59 8.26 3.69
N ILE A 101 42.50 7.03 3.17
CA ILE A 101 43.69 6.18 2.93
C ILE A 101 44.69 6.92 2.04
N ASN A 102 44.22 7.45 0.90
CA ASN A 102 45.08 8.14 -0.07
C ASN A 102 45.76 9.38 0.54
N HIS A 103 45.07 10.09 1.44
CA HIS A 103 45.64 11.21 2.18
C HIS A 103 46.70 10.76 3.19
N THR A 104 46.46 9.68 3.94
CA THR A 104 47.42 9.15 4.93
C THR A 104 48.68 8.56 4.29
N THR A 105 48.57 7.98 3.09
CA THR A 105 49.73 7.47 2.34
C THR A 105 50.63 8.58 1.82
N CYS A 106 50.10 9.77 1.49
CA CYS A 106 50.91 10.93 1.10
C CYS A 106 51.80 11.42 2.27
N HIS A 107 51.30 11.37 3.50
CA HIS A 107 52.08 11.78 4.68
C HIS A 107 53.29 10.89 4.98
N ALA A 108 53.27 9.62 4.55
CA ALA A 108 54.38 8.69 4.76
C ALA A 108 55.56 8.92 3.78
N GLN A 109 55.34 9.66 2.69
CA GLN A 109 56.37 10.01 1.70
C GLN A 109 56.59 11.54 1.69
N HIS A 110 57.38 12.02 2.66
CA HIS A 110 57.63 13.46 2.85
C HIS A 110 58.24 14.19 1.64
N ASP A 111 58.81 13.48 0.66
CA ASP A 111 59.55 14.11 -0.44
C ASP A 111 58.75 14.30 -1.74
N VAL A 112 57.52 13.76 -1.88
CA VAL A 112 56.76 13.82 -3.15
C VAL A 112 55.48 14.67 -3.07
N CYS A 113 54.95 14.92 -1.87
CA CYS A 113 53.73 15.73 -1.69
C CYS A 113 54.06 17.22 -1.52
N SER A 114 54.77 17.83 -2.48
CA SER A 114 54.98 19.29 -2.49
C SER A 114 53.76 20.00 -3.07
N ALA A 115 53.20 20.92 -2.28
CA ALA A 115 52.23 21.95 -2.67
C ALA A 115 50.77 21.52 -2.91
N GLN A 116 50.04 21.27 -1.82
CA GLN A 116 48.70 21.84 -1.70
C GLN A 116 48.63 22.60 -0.39
N SER A 117 48.63 23.93 -0.47
CA SER A 117 48.40 24.85 0.66
C SER A 117 47.01 24.58 1.22
N VAL A 118 46.94 24.20 2.48
CA VAL A 118 45.71 23.70 3.09
C VAL A 118 45.07 24.73 4.03
N PRO A 119 44.01 25.40 3.57
CA PRO A 119 42.93 25.85 4.44
C PRO A 119 41.65 25.00 4.29
N ASN A 120 41.67 23.92 3.50
CA ASN A 120 40.48 23.07 3.22
C ASN A 120 40.49 21.67 3.87
N ILE A 121 41.54 21.26 4.59
CA ILE A 121 41.57 19.96 5.30
C ILE A 121 40.53 19.93 6.41
N ASP A 122 40.36 21.01 7.17
CA ASP A 122 39.35 21.05 8.23
C ASP A 122 37.93 20.86 7.69
N ILE A 123 37.63 21.44 6.52
CA ILE A 123 36.32 21.29 5.86
C ILE A 123 36.16 19.86 5.32
N ALA A 124 37.21 19.26 4.77
CA ALA A 124 37.18 17.86 4.33
C ALA A 124 36.98 16.89 5.51
N TRP A 125 37.63 17.14 6.65
CA TRP A 125 37.43 16.38 7.89
C TRP A 125 36.02 16.58 8.48
N PHE A 126 35.51 17.81 8.49
CA PHE A 126 34.14 18.09 8.90
C PHE A 126 33.12 17.40 7.99
N GLY A 127 33.37 17.39 6.68
CA GLY A 127 32.56 16.68 5.69
C GLY A 127 32.56 15.17 5.94
N LEU A 128 33.74 14.58 6.17
CA LEU A 128 33.91 13.17 6.53
C LEU A 128 33.17 12.81 7.83
N LEU A 129 33.31 13.63 8.88
CA LEU A 129 32.65 13.42 10.17
C LEU A 129 31.12 13.54 10.03
N THR A 130 30.63 14.57 9.34
CA THR A 130 29.18 14.75 9.13
C THR A 130 28.57 13.63 8.29
N LEU A 131 29.27 13.15 7.25
CA LEU A 131 28.86 11.97 6.47
C LEU A 131 28.83 10.70 7.30
N THR A 132 29.82 10.50 8.18
CA THR A 132 29.89 9.31 9.05
C THR A 132 28.76 9.33 10.08
N VAL A 133 28.48 10.48 10.70
CA VAL A 133 27.37 10.65 11.64
C VAL A 133 26.02 10.49 10.93
N ALA A 134 25.84 11.09 9.75
CA ALA A 134 24.62 10.92 8.96
C ALA A 134 24.41 9.46 8.53
N GLY A 135 25.48 8.77 8.13
CA GLY A 135 25.46 7.34 7.83
C GLY A 135 25.07 6.48 9.04
N ALA A 136 25.66 6.74 10.20
CA ALA A 136 25.33 6.02 11.44
C ALA A 136 23.87 6.26 11.86
N VAL A 137 23.38 7.50 11.78
CA VAL A 137 21.97 7.84 12.06
C VAL A 137 21.05 7.14 11.06
N ALA A 138 21.40 7.09 9.78
CA ALA A 138 20.62 6.38 8.76
C ALA A 138 20.55 4.87 9.04
N VAL A 139 21.66 4.23 9.44
CA VAL A 139 21.70 2.81 9.82
C VAL A 139 20.84 2.56 11.05
N VAL A 140 21.00 3.34 12.12
CA VAL A 140 20.20 3.18 13.35
C VAL A 140 18.71 3.40 13.08
N THR A 141 18.37 4.40 12.25
CA THR A 141 16.99 4.68 11.87
C THR A 141 16.41 3.54 11.03
N GLY A 142 17.18 3.01 10.06
CA GLY A 142 16.80 1.86 9.25
C GLY A 142 16.57 0.60 10.09
N VAL A 143 17.47 0.28 11.02
CA VAL A 143 17.32 -0.85 11.95
C VAL A 143 16.10 -0.68 12.84
N ARG A 144 15.88 0.54 13.38
CA ARG A 144 14.73 0.81 14.24
C ARG A 144 13.39 0.73 13.49
N LEU A 145 13.37 1.13 12.22
CA LEU A 145 12.21 1.00 11.34
C LEU A 145 11.95 -0.48 11.00
N ALA A 146 12.99 -1.24 10.68
CA ALA A 146 12.91 -2.67 10.42
C ALA A 146 12.43 -3.47 11.65
N ALA A 147 12.94 -3.15 12.84
CA ALA A 147 12.54 -3.80 14.09
C ALA A 147 11.09 -3.49 14.52
N ARG A 148 10.52 -2.37 14.06
CA ARG A 148 9.11 -2.02 14.27
C ARG A 148 8.18 -2.61 13.21
N HIS A 149 8.72 -3.17 12.12
CA HIS A 149 7.90 -3.80 11.09
C HIS A 149 7.47 -5.21 11.52
N PRO A 150 6.16 -5.50 11.60
CA PRO A 150 5.64 -6.80 12.05
C PRO A 150 6.00 -7.97 11.12
N GLY A 151 6.53 -7.70 9.92
CA GLY A 151 6.97 -8.73 8.97
C GLY A 151 8.32 -9.39 9.29
N PHE A 152 9.09 -8.88 10.25
CA PHE A 152 10.39 -9.45 10.66
C PHE A 152 10.37 -10.13 12.03
N ARG A 153 9.19 -10.25 12.66
CA ARG A 153 9.00 -11.17 13.79
C ARG A 153 8.91 -12.58 13.23
N LEU A 154 10.07 -13.23 13.09
CA LEU A 154 10.20 -14.69 13.02
C LEU A 154 9.80 -15.30 14.37
#